data_AF-A0A6J4J527-F1
#
_entry.id   AF-A0A6J4J527-F1
#
_cell.length_a   1.000
_cell.length_b   1.000
_cell.length_c   1.000
_cell.angle_alpha   90.00
_cell.angle_beta   90.00
_cell.angle_gamma   90.00
#
_symmetry.space_group_name_H-M   'P 1'
#
loop_
_entity.id
_entity.type
_entity.pdbx_description
1 polymer ?
#
loop_
_entity_poly.entity_id
_entity_poly.type
_entity_poly.pdbx_seq_one_letter_code
_entity_poly.pdbx_strand_id
1 'polypeptide(L)'
;MVSSVGTVSTDASGNQYRVVLSDDFSAGYKFSNWGTVYYNGLYSNGAFWWNANDVKVTGGEMQVSVSRHANGSWSAGGFNSKAANKTIKYGTVEFDARVETAQGTQAAILMWPKSDVWPRDGEIDILETPKGKAMHTVHWAGANGQDVYSAKLSGVDTGQTHHYKMTWLPNLLTIAIDGKVVASWTNPGVIPDTAMGFGAMGYVANNSQAWLGGGPNSSTPSKVTTHIDNVVMSQWTGTTTGGPTDGSNGGTVPPPIIRTIGTGTDTLVLKISQDAYNGSAQYTIKVDGQQIGGTLTAGASHASGQDDVITVKGNWGAGSHKVTVTFLNDAYGGSASLDRNLHVDGITFNGAALPKGTAYLGQNGGVDFGFSKPGLPVEQPPPSAGLVKTIGTGSDSIVMKVSQDAYNGNCQYIVSVDGKQIGTTLTASASHAAGASDTITVKGDWGAGAHKLTVKFISDASGPGGDRNLYIDDLTYKGASFARDSHTFKINGPNDFRFNEAPEGFGATYVGTAFKDSFAIREGHGHVVIDNFTSGVDKLQFTGFAQSGLRTAAATENGVSGLRISFDGESDTVFLAQIGKVAASDMLFA
;
A
#
# COMPACT_ATOMS: atom_id res chain seq x y z
N MET A 1 26.87 -4.18 -12.68
CA MET A 1 26.96 -5.67 -12.66
C MET A 1 27.05 -6.21 -14.09
N VAL A 2 27.74 -7.33 -14.35
CA VAL A 2 27.74 -7.99 -15.68
C VAL A 2 27.53 -9.49 -15.48
N SER A 3 26.70 -10.12 -16.31
CA SER A 3 26.46 -11.57 -16.31
C SER A 3 26.50 -12.10 -17.73
N SER A 4 27.11 -13.26 -17.97
CA SER A 4 27.16 -13.80 -19.33
C SER A 4 25.76 -14.17 -19.82
N VAL A 5 25.46 -13.81 -21.08
CA VAL A 5 24.20 -14.19 -21.73
C VAL A 5 24.07 -15.71 -21.73
N GLY A 6 22.87 -16.21 -21.40
CA GLY A 6 22.59 -17.63 -21.25
C GLY A 6 22.74 -18.14 -19.82
N THR A 7 23.41 -17.40 -18.93
CA THR A 7 23.46 -17.71 -17.49
C THR A 7 22.06 -17.88 -16.94
N VAL A 8 21.86 -18.98 -16.22
CA VAL A 8 20.60 -19.23 -15.51
C VAL A 8 20.85 -19.00 -14.03
N SER A 9 20.04 -18.13 -13.43
CA SER A 9 19.93 -17.99 -11.98
C SER A 9 18.58 -18.56 -11.55
N THR A 10 18.49 -18.94 -10.29
CA THR A 10 17.21 -19.31 -9.66
C THR A 10 17.07 -18.43 -8.43
N ASP A 11 15.97 -17.70 -8.30
CA ASP A 11 15.73 -16.95 -7.08
C ASP A 11 15.33 -17.87 -5.92
N ALA A 12 15.24 -17.26 -4.75
CA ALA A 12 14.88 -17.95 -3.52
C ALA A 12 13.52 -18.65 -3.59
N SER A 13 12.60 -18.20 -4.46
CA SER A 13 11.25 -18.75 -4.67
C SER A 13 11.20 -19.82 -5.78
N GLY A 14 12.35 -20.24 -6.33
CA GLY A 14 12.42 -21.27 -7.37
C GLY A 14 12.13 -20.75 -8.77
N ASN A 15 11.99 -19.44 -8.96
CA ASN A 15 11.86 -18.86 -10.30
C ASN A 15 13.21 -18.89 -10.98
N GLN A 16 13.26 -19.49 -12.16
CA GLN A 16 14.45 -19.49 -12.98
C GLN A 16 14.47 -18.28 -13.90
N TYR A 17 15.63 -17.66 -14.04
CA TYR A 17 15.86 -16.53 -14.92
C TYR A 17 17.05 -16.83 -15.80
N ARG A 18 16.88 -16.69 -17.12
CA ARG A 18 17.96 -16.81 -18.09
C ARG A 18 18.34 -15.42 -18.59
N VAL A 19 19.60 -15.02 -18.42
CA VAL A 19 20.11 -13.76 -18.98
C VAL A 19 19.95 -13.77 -20.49
N VAL A 20 19.20 -12.82 -21.06
CA VAL A 20 18.97 -12.66 -22.50
C VAL A 20 19.71 -11.46 -23.10
N LEU A 21 20.09 -10.50 -22.25
CA LEU A 21 20.89 -9.34 -22.59
C LEU A 21 21.76 -8.97 -21.38
N SER A 22 23.04 -8.70 -21.64
CA SER A 22 23.94 -8.07 -20.68
C SER A 22 24.83 -7.10 -21.43
N ASP A 23 24.98 -5.90 -20.88
CA ASP A 23 25.89 -4.89 -21.42
C ASP A 23 26.45 -4.04 -20.28
N ASP A 24 27.76 -3.86 -20.28
CA ASP A 24 28.48 -2.96 -19.38
C ASP A 24 29.01 -1.73 -20.11
N PHE A 25 28.65 -1.59 -21.39
CA PHE A 25 29.02 -0.49 -22.29
C PHE A 25 30.53 -0.26 -22.47
N SER A 26 31.38 -1.14 -21.92
CA SER A 26 32.84 -1.06 -22.05
C SER A 26 33.32 -1.16 -23.49
N ALA A 27 32.56 -1.84 -24.33
CA ALA A 27 32.85 -2.06 -25.75
C ALA A 27 32.05 -1.15 -26.70
N GLY A 28 31.51 -0.03 -26.20
CA GLY A 28 30.72 0.90 -27.03
C GLY A 28 29.28 0.44 -27.25
N TYR A 29 28.58 1.12 -28.18
CA TYR A 29 27.20 0.81 -28.50
C TYR A 29 27.07 -0.49 -29.31
N LYS A 30 26.41 -1.51 -28.73
CA LYS A 30 26.20 -2.81 -29.38
C LYS A 30 24.85 -2.87 -30.08
N PHE A 31 24.83 -2.70 -31.41
CA PHE A 31 23.61 -2.85 -32.22
C PHE A 31 22.91 -4.21 -32.04
N SER A 32 23.65 -5.27 -31.72
CA SER A 32 23.10 -6.59 -31.41
C SER A 32 22.29 -6.67 -30.12
N ASN A 33 22.47 -5.71 -29.20
CA ASN A 33 21.71 -5.60 -27.96
C ASN A 33 20.59 -4.55 -28.07
N TRP A 34 20.85 -3.45 -28.78
CA TRP A 34 20.04 -2.23 -28.69
C TRP A 34 19.35 -1.81 -29.99
N GLY A 35 19.76 -2.37 -31.13
CA GLY A 35 19.19 -2.07 -32.43
C GLY A 35 19.48 -0.64 -32.87
N THR A 36 18.59 -0.08 -33.69
CA THR A 36 18.68 1.32 -34.11
C THR A 36 18.10 2.23 -33.02
N VAL A 37 18.84 3.28 -32.66
CA VAL A 37 18.35 4.35 -31.78
C VAL A 37 17.20 5.12 -32.43
N TYR A 38 16.43 5.86 -31.66
CA TYR A 38 15.42 6.75 -32.20
C TYR A 38 16.10 7.90 -32.95
N TYR A 39 15.57 8.22 -34.12
CA TYR A 39 16.11 9.26 -34.99
C TYR A 39 14.98 9.89 -35.79
N ASN A 40 15.09 11.20 -36.00
CA ASN A 40 14.16 12.01 -36.78
C ASN A 40 12.71 11.99 -36.27
N GLY A 41 11.91 12.96 -36.71
CA GLY A 41 10.51 13.08 -36.32
C GLY A 41 10.33 13.88 -35.04
N LEU A 42 9.34 14.77 -35.07
CA LEU A 42 8.91 15.55 -33.92
C LEU A 42 8.13 14.63 -32.98
N TYR A 43 8.45 14.68 -31.68
CA TYR A 43 7.68 13.97 -30.67
C TYR A 43 6.26 14.53 -30.59
N SER A 44 5.29 13.70 -30.20
CA SER A 44 3.85 14.03 -30.27
C SER A 44 3.46 15.30 -29.50
N ASN A 45 4.23 15.68 -28.48
CA ASN A 45 4.00 16.90 -27.69
C ASN A 45 4.54 18.19 -28.34
N GLY A 46 5.23 18.08 -29.49
CA GLY A 46 5.81 19.18 -30.25
C GLY A 46 7.07 19.83 -29.65
N ALA A 47 7.61 19.32 -28.54
CA ALA A 47 8.69 20.00 -27.79
C ALA A 47 10.10 19.63 -28.24
N PHE A 48 10.29 18.42 -28.79
CA PHE A 48 11.60 17.94 -29.23
C PHE A 48 11.48 16.98 -30.42
N TRP A 49 12.58 16.80 -31.16
CA TRP A 49 12.70 15.73 -32.16
C TRP A 49 13.72 14.68 -31.71
N TRP A 50 13.57 13.46 -32.23
CA TRP A 50 14.55 12.40 -31.97
C TRP A 50 15.86 12.65 -32.70
N ASN A 51 16.98 12.46 -32.01
CA ASN A 51 18.30 12.65 -32.57
C ASN A 51 19.25 11.54 -32.11
N ALA A 52 19.78 10.78 -33.07
CA ALA A 52 20.71 9.69 -32.79
C ALA A 52 21.98 10.16 -32.06
N ASN A 53 22.40 11.41 -32.25
CA ASN A 53 23.57 11.98 -31.57
C ASN A 53 23.37 12.21 -30.07
N ASP A 54 22.14 12.12 -29.57
CA ASP A 54 21.82 12.20 -28.15
C ASP A 54 21.81 10.83 -27.46
N VAL A 55 22.21 9.76 -28.18
CA VAL A 55 22.51 8.45 -27.59
C VAL A 55 23.97 8.13 -27.88
N LYS A 56 24.79 7.99 -26.83
CA LYS A 56 26.22 7.72 -26.98
C LYS A 56 26.71 6.80 -25.89
N VAL A 57 27.63 5.91 -26.23
CA VAL A 57 28.44 5.22 -25.21
C VAL A 57 29.77 5.96 -25.11
N THR A 58 30.07 6.50 -23.93
CA THR A 58 31.30 7.23 -23.65
C THR A 58 31.65 7.10 -22.17
N GLY A 59 32.93 7.04 -21.83
CA GLY A 59 33.35 6.88 -20.43
C GLY A 59 32.96 5.54 -19.79
N GLY A 60 32.59 4.52 -20.60
CA GLY A 60 32.16 3.21 -20.11
C GLY A 60 30.69 3.13 -19.70
N GLU A 61 29.87 4.13 -20.06
CA GLU A 61 28.43 4.19 -19.75
C GLU A 61 27.63 4.56 -21.00
N MET A 62 26.36 4.14 -21.04
CA MET A 62 25.38 4.67 -21.99
C MET A 62 24.88 6.03 -21.50
N GLN A 63 24.98 7.03 -22.35
CA GLN A 63 24.45 8.37 -22.15
C GLN A 63 23.25 8.61 -23.08
N VAL A 64 22.12 8.97 -22.48
CA VAL A 64 20.92 9.41 -23.20
C VAL A 64 20.64 10.85 -22.79
N SER A 65 20.71 11.78 -23.75
CA SER A 65 20.63 13.20 -23.46
C SER A 65 19.38 13.85 -24.06
N VAL A 66 19.04 15.01 -23.51
CA VAL A 66 18.30 16.05 -24.23
C VAL A 66 19.25 17.22 -24.49
N SER A 67 19.21 17.77 -25.70
CA SER A 67 20.16 18.80 -26.15
C SER A 67 19.41 19.99 -26.75
N ARG A 68 19.77 21.20 -26.30
CA ARG A 68 19.29 22.47 -26.85
C ARG A 68 20.20 22.92 -27.99
N HIS A 69 19.59 23.23 -29.13
CA HIS A 69 20.28 23.69 -30.32
C HIS A 69 20.38 25.22 -30.37
N ALA A 70 21.24 25.75 -31.24
CA ALA A 70 21.49 27.19 -31.36
C ALA A 70 20.23 28.01 -31.72
N ASN A 71 19.29 27.41 -32.46
CA ASN A 71 17.99 27.99 -32.80
C ASN A 71 16.96 27.90 -31.65
N GLY A 72 17.36 27.40 -30.48
CA GLY A 72 16.54 27.28 -29.28
C GLY A 72 15.67 26.04 -29.20
N SER A 73 15.59 25.23 -30.27
CA SER A 73 14.79 24.02 -30.31
C SER A 73 15.54 22.84 -29.65
N TRP A 74 14.81 21.80 -29.24
CA TRP A 74 15.37 20.69 -28.45
C TRP A 74 15.36 19.36 -29.20
N SER A 75 16.38 18.54 -29.00
CA SER A 75 16.35 17.12 -29.38
C SER A 75 16.48 16.22 -28.16
N ALA A 76 16.10 14.97 -28.33
CA ALA A 76 16.29 13.93 -27.33
C ALA A 76 16.82 12.64 -27.96
N GLY A 77 17.58 11.89 -27.15
CA GLY A 77 17.97 10.53 -27.44
C GLY A 77 16.95 9.53 -26.93
N GLY A 78 16.88 8.38 -27.59
CA GLY A 78 16.14 7.23 -27.09
C GLY A 78 16.58 5.95 -27.77
N PHE A 79 16.47 4.82 -27.07
CA PHE A 79 16.74 3.50 -27.62
C PHE A 79 15.87 2.46 -26.92
N ASN A 80 15.69 1.31 -27.56
CA ASN A 80 15.04 0.17 -26.92
C ASN A 80 15.57 -1.15 -27.48
N SER A 81 15.89 -2.09 -26.59
CA SER A 81 16.39 -3.43 -26.92
C SER A 81 15.46 -4.24 -27.84
N LYS A 82 14.16 -3.92 -27.90
CA LYS A 82 13.24 -4.53 -28.88
C LYS A 82 13.63 -4.25 -30.34
N ALA A 83 14.35 -3.17 -30.61
CA ALA A 83 14.86 -2.87 -31.96
C ALA A 83 15.92 -3.89 -32.41
N ALA A 84 16.58 -4.57 -31.46
CA ALA A 84 17.43 -5.75 -31.70
C ALA A 84 16.68 -7.08 -31.48
N ASN A 85 15.35 -7.05 -31.38
CA ASN A 85 14.51 -8.20 -31.04
C ASN A 85 14.89 -8.86 -29.70
N LYS A 86 15.43 -8.07 -28.76
CA LYS A 86 15.72 -8.49 -27.38
C LYS A 86 14.56 -8.05 -26.50
N THR A 87 13.71 -9.00 -26.12
CA THR A 87 12.53 -8.74 -25.28
C THR A 87 12.36 -9.85 -24.25
N ILE A 88 11.70 -9.56 -23.14
CA ILE A 88 11.24 -10.55 -22.17
C ILE A 88 9.73 -10.44 -21.94
N LYS A 89 9.08 -11.55 -21.58
CA LYS A 89 7.76 -11.55 -20.94
C LYS A 89 7.95 -12.15 -19.56
N TYR A 90 7.92 -11.32 -18.52
CA TYR A 90 8.38 -11.68 -17.17
C TYR A 90 9.89 -11.94 -17.10
N GLY A 91 10.48 -11.64 -15.95
CA GLY A 91 11.92 -11.73 -15.73
C GLY A 91 12.44 -10.71 -14.74
N THR A 92 13.74 -10.42 -14.85
CA THR A 92 14.38 -9.32 -14.13
C THR A 92 15.07 -8.37 -15.09
N VAL A 93 15.15 -7.11 -14.68
CA VAL A 93 16.00 -6.10 -15.29
C VAL A 93 16.77 -5.39 -14.20
N GLU A 94 18.09 -5.40 -14.29
CA GLU A 94 19.02 -4.83 -13.31
C GLU A 94 19.95 -3.85 -14.02
N PHE A 95 20.12 -2.65 -13.47
CA PHE A 95 21.01 -1.63 -14.02
C PHE A 95 21.45 -0.63 -12.96
N ASP A 96 22.60 0.00 -13.18
CA ASP A 96 23.06 1.12 -12.37
C ASP A 96 22.88 2.40 -13.18
N ALA A 97 22.26 3.43 -12.59
CA ALA A 97 21.99 4.68 -13.28
C ALA A 97 21.97 5.92 -12.37
N ARG A 98 22.27 7.07 -12.97
CA ARG A 98 22.07 8.42 -12.43
C ARG A 98 21.49 9.34 -13.50
N VAL A 99 20.70 10.32 -13.09
CA VAL A 99 19.96 11.23 -13.95
C VAL A 99 20.22 12.68 -13.55
N GLU A 100 20.79 13.45 -14.47
CA GLU A 100 20.86 14.91 -14.32
C GLU A 100 19.44 15.50 -14.31
N THR A 101 19.18 16.43 -13.39
CA THR A 101 17.86 17.04 -13.23
C THR A 101 17.86 18.47 -13.74
N ALA A 102 16.87 18.82 -14.56
CA ALA A 102 16.62 20.20 -14.93
C ALA A 102 15.13 20.48 -15.19
N GLN A 103 14.76 21.75 -15.06
CA GLN A 103 13.41 22.23 -15.37
C GLN A 103 12.99 21.86 -16.80
N GLY A 104 11.80 21.27 -16.93
CA GLY A 104 11.20 20.92 -18.22
C GLY A 104 11.84 19.73 -18.93
N THR A 105 12.68 18.96 -18.24
CA THR A 105 13.29 17.74 -18.76
C THR A 105 13.02 16.59 -17.79
N GLN A 106 12.96 15.35 -18.31
CA GLN A 106 13.06 14.15 -17.48
C GLN A 106 13.74 13.01 -18.24
N ALA A 107 14.15 11.99 -17.50
CA ALA A 107 14.45 10.68 -18.01
C ALA A 107 13.20 9.80 -17.94
N ALA A 108 13.08 8.86 -18.87
CA ALA A 108 12.26 7.68 -18.72
C ALA A 108 13.10 6.44 -19.03
N ILE A 109 13.27 5.55 -18.06
CA ILE A 109 13.90 4.23 -18.20
C ILE A 109 12.80 3.20 -17.98
N LEU A 110 12.47 2.45 -19.04
CA LEU A 110 11.21 1.73 -19.12
C LEU A 110 11.31 0.39 -19.85
N MET A 111 10.23 -0.38 -19.73
CA MET A 111 9.90 -1.52 -20.56
C MET A 111 8.75 -1.15 -21.49
N TRP A 112 8.98 -1.24 -22.79
CA TRP A 112 7.98 -0.90 -23.81
C TRP A 112 7.52 -2.14 -24.58
N PRO A 113 6.22 -2.29 -24.88
CA PRO A 113 5.68 -3.47 -25.55
C PRO A 113 6.25 -3.65 -26.95
N LYS A 114 6.58 -4.90 -27.26
CA LYS A 114 7.08 -5.30 -28.58
C LYS A 114 6.10 -4.98 -29.70
N SER A 115 4.81 -5.01 -29.39
CA SER A 115 3.71 -4.79 -30.33
C SER A 115 3.52 -3.33 -30.75
N ASP A 116 4.07 -2.36 -30.01
CA ASP A 116 3.80 -0.93 -30.17
C ASP A 116 2.31 -0.53 -29.99
N VAL A 117 1.50 -1.36 -29.33
CA VAL A 117 0.08 -1.04 -29.09
C VAL A 117 -0.12 -0.57 -27.64
N TRP A 118 -0.14 0.75 -27.46
CA TRP A 118 -0.37 1.41 -26.18
C TRP A 118 -1.79 2.01 -26.09
N PRO A 119 -2.48 1.97 -24.92
CA PRO A 119 -2.06 1.39 -23.64
C PRO A 119 -2.42 -0.09 -23.49
N ARG A 120 -2.98 -0.72 -24.53
CA ARG A 120 -3.47 -2.12 -24.51
C ARG A 120 -2.46 -3.11 -23.95
N ASP A 121 -1.22 -3.04 -24.44
CA ASP A 121 -0.18 -4.02 -24.08
C ASP A 121 0.69 -3.56 -22.91
N GLY A 122 0.34 -2.41 -22.32
CA GLY A 122 0.94 -1.83 -21.13
C GLY A 122 2.30 -1.16 -21.34
N GLU A 123 2.82 -0.57 -20.27
CA GLU A 123 4.15 0.03 -20.15
C GLU A 123 4.59 -0.08 -18.69
N ILE A 124 5.88 -0.34 -18.46
CA ILE A 124 6.46 -0.37 -17.11
C ILE A 124 7.61 0.62 -17.05
N ASP A 125 7.39 1.70 -16.33
CA ASP A 125 8.40 2.72 -16.08
C ASP A 125 9.19 2.36 -14.82
N ILE A 126 10.42 1.88 -15.03
CA ILE A 126 11.33 1.54 -13.94
C ILE A 126 11.84 2.80 -13.26
N LEU A 127 12.05 3.88 -14.02
CA LEU A 127 12.37 5.20 -13.49
C LEU A 127 11.90 6.30 -14.46
N GLU A 128 10.99 7.15 -14.00
CA GLU A 128 10.76 8.49 -14.54
C GLU A 128 11.25 9.54 -13.55
N THR A 129 11.65 10.72 -14.04
CA THR A 129 12.16 11.81 -13.18
C THR A 129 11.36 13.11 -13.28
N PRO A 130 10.01 13.10 -13.18
CA PRO A 130 9.25 14.32 -13.34
C PRO A 130 9.56 15.30 -12.21
N LYS A 131 9.90 16.54 -12.58
CA LYS A 131 10.36 17.57 -11.63
C LYS A 131 11.57 17.10 -10.80
N GLY A 132 12.38 16.20 -11.35
CA GLY A 132 13.53 15.60 -10.67
C GLY A 132 13.19 14.55 -9.61
N LYS A 133 11.95 14.07 -9.54
CA LYS A 133 11.52 13.08 -8.53
C LYS A 133 11.58 11.67 -9.10
N ALA A 134 12.19 10.73 -8.38
CA ALA A 134 12.15 9.32 -8.73
C ALA A 134 10.72 8.75 -8.65
N MET A 135 10.14 8.47 -9.82
CA MET A 135 8.79 7.93 -10.00
C MET A 135 8.85 6.59 -10.73
N HIS A 136 7.99 5.66 -10.32
CA HIS A 136 7.85 4.32 -10.89
C HIS A 136 6.40 4.12 -11.28
N THR A 137 6.14 3.79 -12.54
CA THR A 137 4.79 3.80 -13.09
C THR A 137 4.49 2.51 -13.83
N VAL A 138 3.23 2.09 -13.77
CA VAL A 138 2.70 1.03 -14.62
C VAL A 138 1.49 1.58 -15.32
N HIS A 139 1.42 1.44 -16.64
CA HIS A 139 0.29 1.80 -17.48
C HIS A 139 -0.42 0.55 -18.02
N TRP A 140 -1.74 0.61 -18.11
CA TRP A 140 -2.57 -0.43 -18.72
C TRP A 140 -3.83 0.16 -19.34
N ALA A 141 -4.46 -0.60 -20.24
CA ALA A 141 -5.77 -0.21 -20.77
C ALA A 141 -6.87 -0.41 -19.73
N GLY A 142 -7.58 0.67 -19.41
CA GLY A 142 -8.81 0.62 -18.63
C GLY A 142 -10.00 0.08 -19.41
N ALA A 143 -11.18 0.07 -18.77
CA ALA A 143 -12.38 -0.59 -19.30
C ALA A 143 -12.80 -0.18 -20.72
N ASN A 144 -12.50 1.06 -21.15
CA ASN A 144 -12.83 1.57 -22.48
C ASN A 144 -11.58 1.76 -23.36
N GLY A 145 -10.47 1.12 -23.03
CA GLY A 145 -9.20 1.24 -23.76
C GLY A 145 -8.41 2.53 -23.47
N GLN A 146 -8.89 3.38 -22.55
CA GLN A 146 -8.14 4.55 -22.09
C GLN A 146 -6.90 4.15 -21.29
N ASP A 147 -5.90 5.02 -21.25
CA ASP A 147 -4.76 4.85 -20.36
C ASP A 147 -5.21 4.97 -18.90
N VAL A 148 -4.78 4.01 -18.10
CA VAL A 148 -4.87 4.03 -16.65
C VAL A 148 -3.50 3.67 -16.11
N TYR A 149 -3.09 4.37 -15.07
CA TYR A 149 -1.75 4.22 -14.52
C TYR A 149 -1.75 4.17 -13.00
N SER A 150 -0.66 3.63 -12.46
CA SER A 150 -0.36 3.65 -11.04
C SER A 150 1.08 4.09 -10.83
N ALA A 151 1.27 5.31 -10.32
CA ALA A 151 2.59 5.86 -10.02
C ALA A 151 2.96 5.69 -8.54
N LYS A 152 4.25 5.49 -8.26
CA LYS A 152 4.82 5.43 -6.91
C LYS A 152 6.11 6.25 -6.85
N LEU A 153 6.24 7.10 -5.83
CA LEU A 153 7.45 7.90 -5.61
C LEU A 153 8.32 7.22 -4.55
N SER A 154 9.61 7.02 -4.85
CA SER A 154 10.56 6.41 -3.91
C SER A 154 11.29 7.45 -3.05
N GLY A 155 11.39 8.69 -3.52
CA GLY A 155 12.05 9.79 -2.80
C GLY A 155 13.58 9.73 -2.82
N VAL A 156 14.19 8.82 -3.60
CA VAL A 156 15.65 8.79 -3.78
C VAL A 156 16.13 9.97 -4.62
N ASP A 157 17.38 10.37 -4.39
CA ASP A 157 18.06 11.41 -5.16
C ASP A 157 18.60 10.83 -6.47
N THR A 158 17.91 11.08 -7.58
CA THR A 158 18.30 10.52 -8.88
C THR A 158 19.61 11.09 -9.42
N GLY A 159 20.14 12.17 -8.84
CA GLY A 159 21.46 12.69 -9.20
C GLY A 159 22.62 11.78 -8.81
N GLN A 160 22.38 10.82 -7.90
CA GLN A 160 23.36 9.82 -7.49
C GLN A 160 23.20 8.52 -8.28
N THR A 161 24.30 7.78 -8.43
CA THR A 161 24.24 6.44 -9.01
C THR A 161 23.55 5.49 -8.03
N HIS A 162 22.49 4.85 -8.49
CA HIS A 162 21.70 3.88 -7.76
C HIS A 162 21.61 2.56 -8.54
N HIS A 163 21.51 1.45 -7.81
CA HIS A 163 21.26 0.13 -8.38
C HIS A 163 19.76 -0.15 -8.45
N TYR A 164 19.20 -0.23 -9.64
CA TYR A 164 17.79 -0.53 -9.89
C TYR A 164 17.62 -2.01 -10.25
N LYS A 165 16.60 -2.63 -9.66
CA LYS A 165 16.15 -3.98 -10.01
C LYS A 165 14.64 -4.03 -10.17
N MET A 166 14.18 -4.29 -11.38
CA MET A 166 12.82 -4.72 -11.65
C MET A 166 12.75 -6.25 -11.55
N THR A 167 11.78 -6.76 -10.79
CA THR A 167 11.34 -8.18 -10.86
C THR A 167 9.91 -8.20 -11.33
N TRP A 168 9.66 -8.90 -12.44
CA TRP A 168 8.37 -8.95 -13.13
C TRP A 168 7.96 -10.40 -13.33
N LEU A 169 6.86 -10.79 -12.72
CA LEU A 169 6.24 -12.12 -12.73
C LEU A 169 4.75 -11.95 -13.03
N PRO A 170 4.01 -13.03 -13.35
CA PRO A 170 2.58 -12.94 -13.69
C PRO A 170 1.71 -12.25 -12.64
N ASN A 171 2.07 -12.34 -11.36
CA ASN A 171 1.30 -11.82 -10.23
C ASN A 171 2.11 -10.86 -9.34
N LEU A 172 3.31 -10.45 -9.77
CA LEU A 172 4.18 -9.59 -8.99
C LEU A 172 5.04 -8.74 -9.90
N LEU A 173 5.00 -7.43 -9.70
CA LEU A 173 5.98 -6.51 -10.24
C LEU A 173 6.56 -5.70 -9.09
N THR A 174 7.88 -5.68 -8.94
CA THR A 174 8.55 -4.87 -7.93
C THR A 174 9.70 -4.10 -8.53
N ILE A 175 9.89 -2.86 -8.07
CA ILE A 175 11.12 -2.10 -8.30
C ILE A 175 11.84 -1.99 -6.95
N ALA A 176 13.10 -2.43 -6.94
CA ALA A 176 14.01 -2.23 -5.83
C ALA A 176 15.12 -1.26 -6.23
N ILE A 177 15.52 -0.41 -5.29
CA ILE A 177 16.65 0.50 -5.40
C ILE A 177 17.62 0.16 -4.26
N ASP A 178 18.89 -0.08 -4.59
CA ASP A 178 19.95 -0.45 -3.65
C ASP A 178 19.55 -1.62 -2.72
N GLY A 179 18.86 -2.61 -3.30
CA GLY A 179 18.37 -3.80 -2.59
C GLY A 179 17.08 -3.60 -1.78
N LYS A 180 16.54 -2.39 -1.69
CA LYS A 180 15.27 -2.09 -1.00
C LYS A 180 14.12 -1.98 -2.00
N VAL A 181 13.05 -2.75 -1.80
CA VAL A 181 11.81 -2.60 -2.59
C VAL A 181 11.18 -1.24 -2.29
N VAL A 182 11.01 -0.42 -3.33
CA VAL A 182 10.42 0.93 -3.25
C VAL A 182 9.06 1.02 -3.95
N ALA A 183 8.77 0.09 -4.86
CA ALA A 183 7.49 -0.02 -5.54
C ALA A 183 7.09 -1.50 -5.71
N SER A 184 5.79 -1.79 -5.61
CA SER A 184 5.25 -3.15 -5.76
C SER A 184 3.82 -3.14 -6.26
N TRP A 185 3.51 -3.98 -7.26
CA TRP A 185 2.17 -4.25 -7.74
C TRP A 185 1.93 -5.76 -7.69
N THR A 186 0.77 -6.15 -7.16
CA THR A 186 0.41 -7.56 -6.94
C THR A 186 -0.92 -7.96 -7.58
N ASN A 187 -1.66 -7.00 -8.16
CA ASN A 187 -2.87 -7.28 -8.92
C ASN A 187 -2.49 -7.68 -10.35
N PRO A 188 -2.70 -8.93 -10.78
CA PRO A 188 -2.36 -9.35 -12.15
C PRO A 188 -3.06 -8.51 -13.22
N GLY A 189 -4.26 -7.97 -12.93
CA GLY A 189 -5.02 -7.16 -13.88
C GLY A 189 -4.45 -5.77 -14.18
N VAL A 190 -3.43 -5.32 -13.43
CA VAL A 190 -2.71 -4.07 -13.73
C VAL A 190 -1.28 -4.30 -14.20
N ILE A 191 -0.75 -5.51 -14.05
CA ILE A 191 0.63 -5.85 -14.41
C ILE A 191 0.63 -6.23 -15.89
N PRO A 192 1.40 -5.54 -16.76
CA PRO A 192 1.49 -5.92 -18.15
C PRO A 192 1.96 -7.36 -18.32
N ASP A 193 1.43 -8.05 -19.32
CA ASP A 193 1.65 -9.49 -19.54
C ASP A 193 2.06 -9.80 -20.98
N THR A 194 2.55 -8.81 -21.72
CA THR A 194 3.04 -8.97 -23.10
C THR A 194 4.56 -8.99 -23.15
N ALA A 195 5.18 -9.27 -24.30
CA ALA A 195 6.64 -9.19 -24.43
C ALA A 195 7.09 -7.72 -24.52
N MET A 196 8.09 -7.33 -23.73
CA MET A 196 8.59 -5.95 -23.67
C MET A 196 10.12 -5.90 -23.80
N GLY A 197 10.63 -4.81 -24.37
CA GLY A 197 12.06 -4.51 -24.40
C GLY A 197 12.41 -3.38 -23.43
N PHE A 198 13.56 -3.51 -22.76
CA PHE A 198 14.15 -2.44 -21.96
C PHE A 198 14.65 -1.32 -22.87
N GLY A 199 14.43 -0.07 -22.46
CA GLY A 199 14.93 1.12 -23.13
C GLY A 199 15.01 2.32 -22.21
N ALA A 200 15.60 3.39 -22.73
CA ALA A 200 15.62 4.68 -22.06
C ALA A 200 15.43 5.81 -23.09
N MET A 201 14.84 6.91 -22.66
CA MET A 201 14.68 8.12 -23.45
C MET A 201 14.82 9.39 -22.61
N GLY A 202 15.34 10.43 -23.24
CA GLY A 202 15.17 11.80 -22.77
C GLY A 202 13.80 12.33 -23.17
N TYR A 203 13.22 13.18 -22.31
CA TYR A 203 11.93 13.81 -22.57
C TYR A 203 12.03 15.31 -22.29
N VAL A 204 11.52 16.13 -23.22
CA VAL A 204 11.40 17.58 -23.04
C VAL A 204 9.91 17.94 -22.98
N ALA A 205 9.52 18.64 -21.94
CA ALA A 205 8.14 19.10 -21.76
C ALA A 205 7.83 20.30 -22.66
N ASN A 206 6.60 20.35 -23.18
CA ASN A 206 6.05 21.62 -23.65
C ASN A 206 5.50 22.45 -22.47
N ASN A 207 5.25 23.74 -22.70
CA ASN A 207 4.85 24.68 -21.64
C ASN A 207 3.52 24.33 -20.93
N SER A 208 2.64 23.56 -21.57
CA SER A 208 1.34 23.18 -20.99
C SER A 208 1.43 21.99 -20.02
N GLN A 209 2.56 21.29 -19.96
CA GLN A 209 2.71 20.06 -19.18
C GLN A 209 3.03 20.35 -17.72
N ALA A 210 2.01 20.75 -16.96
CA ALA A 210 2.12 21.10 -15.53
C ALA A 210 2.62 19.94 -14.65
N TRP A 211 2.43 18.69 -15.07
CA TRP A 211 2.92 17.52 -14.35
C TRP A 211 4.46 17.46 -14.32
N LEU A 212 5.14 17.99 -15.35
CA LEU A 212 6.59 18.21 -15.40
C LEU A 212 7.03 19.59 -14.91
N GLY A 213 6.09 20.46 -14.53
CA GLY A 213 6.36 21.82 -14.10
C GLY A 213 6.52 22.81 -15.26
N GLY A 214 6.04 22.45 -16.46
CA GLY A 214 6.18 23.25 -17.68
C GLY A 214 7.46 22.93 -18.46
N GLY A 215 7.67 23.62 -19.58
CA GLY A 215 8.80 23.40 -20.47
C GLY A 215 10.12 23.95 -19.92
N PRO A 216 11.23 23.75 -20.66
CA PRO A 216 12.52 24.35 -20.35
C PRO A 216 12.44 25.88 -20.24
N ASN A 217 13.23 26.46 -19.34
CA ASN A 217 13.33 27.91 -19.17
C ASN A 217 14.80 28.36 -19.12
N SER A 218 15.07 29.60 -18.68
CA SER A 218 16.42 30.14 -18.62
C SER A 218 17.35 29.43 -17.62
N SER A 219 16.83 28.64 -16.68
CA SER A 219 17.65 27.83 -15.77
C SER A 219 17.92 26.42 -16.27
N THR A 220 17.30 25.99 -17.38
CA THR A 220 17.56 24.68 -17.98
C THR A 220 18.92 24.69 -18.70
N PRO A 221 19.88 23.80 -18.32
CA PRO A 221 21.16 23.66 -19.03
C PRO A 221 20.95 23.27 -20.49
N SER A 222 21.90 23.60 -21.37
CA SER A 222 21.82 23.26 -22.80
C SER A 222 21.88 21.75 -23.08
N LYS A 223 22.31 20.95 -22.10
CA LYS A 223 22.34 19.50 -22.19
C LYS A 223 22.05 18.91 -20.82
N VAL A 224 21.19 17.89 -20.79
CA VAL A 224 20.85 17.12 -19.58
C VAL A 224 20.94 15.64 -19.94
N THR A 225 21.61 14.84 -19.12
CA THR A 225 22.00 13.48 -19.46
C THR A 225 21.55 12.46 -18.41
N THR A 226 21.01 11.35 -18.91
CA THR A 226 20.82 10.10 -18.18
C THR A 226 22.01 9.20 -18.43
N HIS A 227 22.61 8.70 -17.37
CA HIS A 227 23.78 7.84 -17.39
C HIS A 227 23.38 6.44 -16.92
N ILE A 228 23.70 5.42 -17.71
CA ILE A 228 23.42 4.02 -17.40
C ILE A 228 24.73 3.24 -17.53
N ASP A 229 25.23 2.72 -16.42
CA ASP A 229 26.56 2.10 -16.38
C ASP A 229 26.53 0.65 -16.88
N ASN A 230 25.42 -0.05 -16.68
CA ASN A 230 25.23 -1.41 -17.16
C ASN A 230 23.75 -1.79 -17.20
N VAL A 231 23.44 -2.86 -17.93
CA VAL A 231 22.11 -3.48 -17.95
C VAL A 231 22.26 -5.00 -18.00
N VAL A 232 21.51 -5.70 -17.17
CA VAL A 232 21.29 -7.14 -17.24
C VAL A 232 19.78 -7.40 -17.30
N MET A 233 19.31 -7.99 -18.39
CA MET A 233 17.90 -8.37 -18.57
C MET A 233 17.81 -9.89 -18.70
N SER A 234 16.99 -10.50 -17.85
CA SER A 234 16.85 -11.95 -17.73
C SER A 234 15.40 -12.36 -17.92
N GLN A 235 15.14 -13.33 -18.78
CA GLN A 235 13.82 -13.91 -19.03
C GLN A 235 13.47 -14.90 -17.92
N TRP A 236 12.28 -14.78 -17.33
CA TRP A 236 11.76 -15.83 -16.46
C TRP A 236 11.44 -17.10 -17.28
N THR A 237 11.99 -18.25 -16.90
CA THR A 237 11.83 -19.51 -17.63
C THR A 237 10.90 -20.50 -16.93
N GLY A 238 10.15 -20.03 -15.94
CA GLY A 238 9.26 -20.87 -15.13
C GLY A 238 9.75 -21.02 -13.70
N THR A 239 8.85 -21.51 -12.85
CA THR A 239 9.18 -21.95 -11.50
C THR A 239 9.44 -23.46 -11.56
N THR A 240 10.63 -23.91 -11.19
CA THR A 240 10.90 -25.34 -11.16
C THR A 240 10.29 -25.96 -9.90
N THR A 241 9.24 -26.77 -10.08
CA THR A 241 8.84 -27.78 -9.09
C THR A 241 9.89 -28.90 -9.14
N GLY A 242 10.70 -29.04 -8.09
CA GLY A 242 11.97 -29.79 -8.14
C GLY A 242 11.92 -31.23 -8.67
N GLY A 243 13.03 -31.67 -9.28
CA GLY A 243 13.35 -33.07 -9.62
C GLY A 243 14.84 -33.21 -10.03
N PRO A 244 15.54 -34.28 -9.61
CA PRO A 244 17.01 -34.37 -9.58
C PRO A 244 17.62 -34.85 -10.91
N THR A 245 18.86 -34.47 -11.19
CA THR A 245 19.73 -35.21 -12.13
C THR A 245 20.92 -35.79 -11.37
N ASP A 246 21.02 -37.12 -11.47
CA ASP A 246 21.97 -38.04 -10.84
C ASP A 246 23.35 -38.03 -11.53
N GLY A 247 24.39 -38.38 -10.74
CA GLY A 247 25.57 -39.09 -11.20
C GLY A 247 26.88 -38.32 -11.40
N SER A 248 27.69 -38.15 -10.34
CA SER A 248 29.06 -38.70 -10.31
C SER A 248 29.75 -38.56 -8.94
N ASN A 249 30.49 -39.61 -8.58
CA ASN A 249 31.32 -39.75 -7.39
C ASN A 249 32.47 -38.71 -7.33
N GLY A 250 32.62 -38.04 -6.19
CA GLY A 250 33.78 -37.23 -5.85
C GLY A 250 33.40 -36.16 -4.83
N GLY A 251 33.77 -36.38 -3.56
CA GLY A 251 33.39 -35.57 -2.41
C GLY A 251 33.65 -34.07 -2.58
N THR A 252 32.63 -33.36 -3.04
CA THR A 252 32.51 -31.91 -2.92
C THR A 252 31.18 -31.66 -2.21
N VAL A 253 31.25 -31.13 -1.00
CA VAL A 253 30.07 -30.66 -0.29
C VAL A 253 29.46 -29.52 -1.14
N PRO A 254 28.15 -29.55 -1.46
CA PRO A 254 27.53 -28.48 -2.22
C PRO A 254 27.77 -27.12 -1.53
N PRO A 255 27.88 -26.00 -2.28
CA PRO A 255 28.06 -24.70 -1.65
C PRO A 255 26.85 -24.37 -0.74
N PRO A 256 27.05 -23.56 0.32
CA PRO A 256 25.97 -23.08 1.16
C PRO A 256 24.84 -22.45 0.34
N ILE A 257 23.60 -22.76 0.69
CA ILE A 257 22.42 -22.26 -0.02
C ILE A 257 21.72 -21.16 0.78
N ILE A 258 21.25 -20.12 0.08
CA ILE A 258 20.31 -19.14 0.62
C ILE A 258 18.97 -19.39 -0.07
N ARG A 259 17.92 -19.69 0.69
CA ARG A 259 16.62 -20.08 0.14
C ARG A 259 15.49 -19.50 0.94
N THR A 260 14.41 -19.09 0.28
CA THR A 260 13.20 -18.59 0.92
C THR A 260 12.04 -19.53 0.59
N ILE A 261 11.30 -20.00 1.58
CA ILE A 261 10.16 -20.90 1.39
C ILE A 261 8.91 -20.34 2.06
N GLY A 262 7.73 -20.64 1.53
CA GLY A 262 6.48 -20.07 2.02
C GLY A 262 6.22 -18.65 1.54
N THR A 263 5.17 -18.02 2.06
CA THR A 263 4.74 -16.66 1.73
C THR A 263 4.17 -15.98 2.96
N GLY A 264 4.25 -14.65 3.01
CA GLY A 264 3.73 -13.87 4.14
C GLY A 264 4.73 -12.88 4.70
N THR A 265 4.27 -12.10 5.68
CA THR A 265 5.02 -10.97 6.25
C THR A 265 6.04 -11.38 7.31
N ASP A 266 5.77 -12.46 8.04
CA ASP A 266 6.68 -12.97 9.08
C ASP A 266 7.82 -13.79 8.50
N THR A 267 8.92 -13.85 9.23
CA THR A 267 10.19 -14.40 8.75
C THR A 267 10.82 -15.25 9.85
N LEU A 268 10.96 -16.55 9.63
CA LEU A 268 11.85 -17.42 10.39
C LEU A 268 13.10 -17.68 9.56
N VAL A 269 14.30 -17.35 10.02
CA VAL A 269 15.54 -17.68 9.32
C VAL A 269 16.26 -18.77 10.08
N LEU A 270 16.41 -19.95 9.47
CA LEU A 270 17.16 -21.08 10.00
C LEU A 270 18.55 -21.11 9.37
N LYS A 271 19.56 -21.34 10.19
CA LYS A 271 20.92 -21.71 9.78
C LYS A 271 21.04 -23.22 9.86
N ILE A 272 21.36 -23.86 8.74
CA ILE A 272 21.41 -25.32 8.63
C ILE A 272 22.76 -25.73 8.06
N SER A 273 23.36 -26.77 8.62
CA SER A 273 24.54 -27.41 8.04
C SER A 273 24.45 -28.93 8.17
N GLN A 274 25.41 -29.64 7.58
CA GLN A 274 25.41 -31.10 7.56
C GLN A 274 26.79 -31.69 7.78
N ASP A 275 26.79 -32.94 8.25
CA ASP A 275 27.87 -33.89 7.98
C ASP A 275 27.42 -34.72 6.77
N ALA A 276 28.06 -34.54 5.61
CA ALA A 276 27.66 -35.23 4.39
C ALA A 276 28.30 -36.62 4.30
N TYR A 277 27.48 -37.65 4.08
CA TYR A 277 27.94 -39.02 3.82
C TYR A 277 26.98 -39.70 2.84
N ASN A 278 27.49 -40.32 1.76
CA ASN A 278 26.70 -40.94 0.68
C ASN A 278 25.60 -40.03 0.08
N GLY A 279 25.85 -38.72 0.03
CA GLY A 279 24.88 -37.69 -0.35
C GLY A 279 24.53 -36.77 0.82
N SER A 280 23.82 -35.70 0.51
CA SER A 280 23.47 -34.66 1.48
C SER A 280 22.29 -35.03 2.38
N ALA A 281 22.26 -34.43 3.57
CA ALA A 281 21.13 -34.47 4.48
C ALA A 281 19.91 -33.80 3.84
N GLN A 282 18.77 -34.44 3.94
CA GLN A 282 17.47 -33.98 3.47
C GLN A 282 16.54 -33.77 4.65
N TYR A 283 15.80 -32.67 4.62
CA TYR A 283 14.96 -32.27 5.73
C TYR A 283 13.69 -31.56 5.27
N THR A 284 12.69 -31.49 6.15
CA THR A 284 11.51 -30.64 5.95
C THR A 284 11.36 -29.66 7.10
N ILE A 285 10.68 -28.54 6.83
CA ILE A 285 10.32 -27.56 7.85
C ILE A 285 8.80 -27.45 7.89
N LYS A 286 8.25 -27.57 9.10
CA LYS A 286 6.83 -27.31 9.37
C LYS A 286 6.69 -26.17 10.36
N VAL A 287 5.64 -25.36 10.22
CA VAL A 287 5.22 -24.42 11.26
C VAL A 287 3.80 -24.74 11.67
N ASP A 288 3.59 -24.91 12.98
CA ASP A 288 2.33 -25.34 13.59
C ASP A 288 1.74 -26.61 12.94
N GLY A 289 2.62 -27.55 12.60
CA GLY A 289 2.27 -28.82 11.96
C GLY A 289 2.04 -28.74 10.44
N GLN A 290 2.01 -27.55 9.85
CA GLN A 290 1.90 -27.37 8.40
C GLN A 290 3.28 -27.29 7.75
N GLN A 291 3.55 -28.15 6.77
CA GLN A 291 4.80 -28.09 6.02
C GLN A 291 4.87 -26.83 5.16
N ILE A 292 5.98 -26.09 5.27
CA ILE A 292 6.25 -24.90 4.48
C ILE A 292 7.33 -25.27 3.47
N GLY A 293 6.99 -25.20 2.18
CA GLY A 293 7.86 -25.69 1.11
C GLY A 293 7.88 -27.22 0.97
N GLY A 294 8.84 -27.72 0.19
CA GLY A 294 9.08 -29.15 -0.03
C GLY A 294 10.19 -29.72 0.86
N THR A 295 10.66 -30.92 0.52
CA THR A 295 11.91 -31.45 1.06
C THR A 295 13.08 -30.59 0.60
N LEU A 296 13.93 -30.21 1.54
CA LEU A 296 15.15 -29.43 1.36
C LEU A 296 16.36 -30.34 1.46
N THR A 297 17.44 -29.96 0.79
CA THR A 297 18.73 -30.65 0.84
C THR A 297 19.75 -29.68 1.38
N ALA A 298 20.47 -30.06 2.43
CA ALA A 298 21.52 -29.23 3.01
C ALA A 298 22.68 -29.08 2.02
N GLY A 299 23.20 -27.87 1.89
CA GLY A 299 24.42 -27.55 1.14
C GLY A 299 25.61 -27.46 2.09
N ALA A 300 25.54 -26.57 3.08
CA ALA A 300 26.66 -26.15 3.90
C ALA A 300 27.31 -27.26 4.76
N SER A 301 28.65 -27.26 4.77
CA SER A 301 29.48 -28.14 5.60
C SER A 301 29.54 -27.66 7.05
N HIS A 302 29.13 -28.51 8.00
CA HIS A 302 29.21 -28.22 9.44
C HIS A 302 30.67 -28.10 9.89
N ALA A 303 31.54 -29.03 9.47
CA ALA A 303 32.96 -29.03 9.80
C ALA A 303 33.71 -27.78 9.28
N SER A 304 33.18 -27.10 8.26
CA SER A 304 33.74 -25.86 7.72
C SER A 304 33.14 -24.60 8.36
N GLY A 305 32.24 -24.74 9.35
CA GLY A 305 31.57 -23.62 10.01
C GLY A 305 30.69 -22.80 9.06
N GLN A 306 30.15 -23.42 8.01
CA GLN A 306 29.29 -22.78 7.03
C GLN A 306 27.82 -23.05 7.35
N ASP A 307 26.94 -22.11 6.99
CA ASP A 307 25.50 -22.24 7.16
C ASP A 307 24.78 -22.09 5.81
N ASP A 308 23.84 -22.98 5.53
CA ASP A 308 22.70 -22.64 4.68
C ASP A 308 21.82 -21.63 5.42
N VAL A 309 21.25 -20.68 4.69
CA VAL A 309 20.32 -19.68 5.25
C VAL A 309 18.95 -19.89 4.65
N ILE A 310 18.05 -20.51 5.42
CA ILE A 310 16.68 -20.83 5.01
C ILE A 310 15.70 -19.85 5.63
N THR A 311 15.15 -18.96 4.82
CA THR A 311 14.11 -18.00 5.22
C THR A 311 12.72 -18.60 5.00
N VAL A 312 12.02 -18.96 6.07
CA VAL A 312 10.64 -19.43 6.05
C VAL A 312 9.69 -18.25 6.24
N LYS A 313 8.83 -18.01 5.26
CA LYS A 313 7.82 -16.96 5.26
C LYS A 313 6.45 -17.51 5.64
N GLY A 314 5.74 -16.76 6.48
CA GLY A 314 4.39 -17.08 6.93
C GLY A 314 3.61 -15.84 7.33
N ASN A 315 2.31 -16.01 7.58
CA ASN A 315 1.46 -15.01 8.22
C ASN A 315 0.99 -15.58 9.56
N TRP A 316 1.92 -15.66 10.52
CA TRP A 316 1.60 -16.23 11.82
C TRP A 316 0.96 -15.16 12.70
N GLY A 317 -0.11 -15.54 13.40
CA GLY A 317 -0.84 -14.65 14.30
C GLY A 317 0.02 -14.19 15.47
N ALA A 318 -0.50 -13.27 16.29
CA ALA A 318 0.11 -13.03 17.59
C ALA A 318 -0.05 -14.28 18.48
N GLY A 319 0.98 -14.59 19.28
CA GLY A 319 0.95 -15.75 20.18
C GLY A 319 2.13 -16.70 20.01
N SER A 320 2.01 -17.86 20.65
CA SER A 320 3.02 -18.92 20.60
C SER A 320 2.84 -19.80 19.38
N HIS A 321 3.95 -20.11 18.73
CA HIS A 321 4.06 -20.92 17.53
C HIS A 321 5.19 -21.93 17.66
N LYS A 322 5.19 -22.92 16.77
CA LYS A 322 6.17 -24.00 16.77
C LYS A 322 6.71 -24.25 15.38
N VAL A 323 8.03 -24.20 15.21
CA VAL A 323 8.70 -24.67 13.99
C VAL A 323 9.32 -26.05 14.25
N THR A 324 9.05 -27.00 13.38
CA THR A 324 9.59 -28.37 13.44
C THR A 324 10.53 -28.58 12.25
N VAL A 325 11.79 -28.94 12.52
CA VAL A 325 12.75 -29.39 11.50
C VAL A 325 12.85 -30.90 11.57
N THR A 326 12.61 -31.60 10.46
CA THR A 326 12.65 -33.07 10.41
C THR A 326 13.72 -33.57 9.47
N PHE A 327 14.71 -34.30 9.98
CA PHE A 327 15.74 -34.99 9.21
C PHE A 327 15.19 -36.32 8.65
N LEU A 328 15.42 -36.59 7.36
CA LEU A 328 14.65 -37.59 6.61
C LEU A 328 15.46 -38.78 6.07
N ASN A 329 16.78 -38.62 5.91
CA ASN A 329 17.60 -39.62 5.25
C ASN A 329 18.90 -39.87 6.02
N ASP A 330 18.86 -40.25 7.28
CA ASP A 330 20.01 -40.73 8.02
C ASP A 330 20.74 -41.89 7.29
N ALA A 331 22.05 -41.94 7.42
CA ALA A 331 22.91 -43.01 6.91
C ALA A 331 24.21 -43.10 7.72
N TYR A 332 24.47 -44.28 8.30
CA TYR A 332 25.66 -44.55 9.10
C TYR A 332 26.50 -45.70 8.54
N GLY A 333 27.77 -45.43 8.28
CA GLY A 333 28.76 -46.35 7.71
C GLY A 333 29.69 -47.02 8.71
N GLY A 334 29.43 -46.91 10.02
CA GLY A 334 30.22 -47.57 11.07
C GLY A 334 31.31 -46.71 11.73
N SER A 335 31.45 -45.44 11.35
CA SER A 335 32.33 -44.47 12.01
C SER A 335 31.76 -43.05 11.91
N ALA A 336 32.22 -42.13 12.77
CA ALA A 336 31.75 -40.74 12.77
C ALA A 336 32.07 -39.97 11.47
N SER A 337 33.13 -40.35 10.75
CA SER A 337 33.47 -39.76 9.44
C SER A 337 32.62 -40.29 8.28
N LEU A 338 31.80 -41.31 8.55
CA LEU A 338 30.92 -41.97 7.61
C LEU A 338 29.47 -41.89 8.11
N ASP A 339 29.10 -40.74 8.67
CA ASP A 339 27.82 -40.53 9.31
C ASP A 339 27.14 -39.30 8.70
N ARG A 340 25.88 -39.44 8.28
CA ARG A 340 25.12 -38.35 7.69
C ARG A 340 24.25 -37.71 8.77
N ASN A 341 24.59 -36.48 9.12
CA ASN A 341 23.88 -35.74 10.15
C ASN A 341 23.35 -34.40 9.64
N LEU A 342 22.31 -33.90 10.30
CA LEU A 342 21.80 -32.55 10.09
C LEU A 342 21.99 -31.71 11.36
N HIS A 343 22.43 -30.48 11.18
CA HIS A 343 22.59 -29.51 12.26
C HIS A 343 21.67 -28.32 12.00
N VAL A 344 21.00 -27.88 13.07
CA VAL A 344 20.38 -26.56 13.13
C VAL A 344 21.33 -25.70 13.96
N ASP A 345 22.03 -24.78 13.30
CA ASP A 345 23.08 -23.97 13.91
C ASP A 345 22.55 -22.64 14.48
N GLY A 346 21.31 -22.29 14.13
CA GLY A 346 20.61 -21.15 14.70
C GLY A 346 19.25 -20.91 14.06
N ILE A 347 18.34 -20.26 14.79
CA ILE A 347 17.07 -19.77 14.23
C ILE A 347 16.87 -18.34 14.70
N THR A 348 16.41 -17.47 13.80
CA THR A 348 15.86 -16.16 14.15
C THR A 348 14.40 -16.06 13.73
N PHE A 349 13.59 -15.37 14.51
CA PHE A 349 12.23 -14.99 14.16
C PHE A 349 12.14 -13.47 14.06
N ASN A 350 11.74 -12.95 12.90
CA ASN A 350 11.69 -11.54 12.55
C ASN A 350 12.98 -10.78 12.96
N GLY A 351 14.13 -11.43 12.80
CA GLY A 351 15.46 -10.89 13.13
C GLY A 351 15.93 -11.13 14.57
N ALA A 352 15.09 -11.64 15.48
CA ALA A 352 15.46 -11.96 16.85
C ALA A 352 15.84 -13.44 17.01
N ALA A 353 17.00 -13.74 17.60
CA ALA A 353 17.46 -15.11 17.80
C ALA A 353 16.59 -15.88 18.83
N LEU A 354 16.29 -17.15 18.53
CA LEU A 354 15.59 -18.03 19.46
C LEU A 354 16.57 -18.53 20.54
N PRO A 355 16.24 -18.44 21.86
CA PRO A 355 17.13 -18.88 22.94
C PRO A 355 17.50 -20.37 22.93
N LYS A 356 16.75 -21.20 22.20
CA LYS A 356 16.98 -22.64 22.02
C LYS A 356 16.99 -23.02 20.54
N GLY A 357 17.47 -22.13 19.67
CA GLY A 357 17.42 -22.29 18.21
C GLY A 357 18.47 -23.21 17.60
N THR A 358 19.09 -24.11 18.37
CA THR A 358 20.10 -25.04 17.83
C THR A 358 19.76 -26.49 18.17
N ALA A 359 20.13 -27.42 17.29
CA ALA A 359 19.93 -28.85 17.51
C ALA A 359 20.87 -29.69 16.63
N TYR A 360 21.27 -30.85 17.16
CA TYR A 360 21.92 -31.92 16.40
C TYR A 360 20.89 -33.02 16.11
N LEU A 361 20.77 -33.44 14.85
CA LEU A 361 19.93 -34.54 14.42
C LEU A 361 20.81 -35.64 13.82
N GLY A 362 21.19 -36.60 14.65
CA GLY A 362 22.03 -37.73 14.25
C GLY A 362 21.29 -38.97 13.74
N GLN A 363 19.96 -38.91 13.68
CA GLN A 363 19.08 -39.96 13.16
C GLN A 363 17.82 -39.33 12.58
N ASN A 364 17.08 -40.09 11.77
CA ASN A 364 15.77 -39.65 11.26
C ASN A 364 14.84 -39.23 12.40
N GLY A 365 14.26 -38.03 12.30
CA GLY A 365 13.40 -37.50 13.35
C GLY A 365 13.20 -36.00 13.28
N GLY A 366 12.22 -35.52 14.04
CA GLY A 366 11.86 -34.10 14.14
C GLY A 366 12.31 -33.49 15.45
N VAL A 367 12.77 -32.24 15.40
CA VAL A 367 13.01 -31.40 16.57
C VAL A 367 12.12 -30.15 16.49
N ASP A 368 11.53 -29.80 17.64
CA ASP A 368 10.61 -28.66 17.78
C ASP A 368 11.32 -27.47 18.41
N PHE A 369 11.10 -26.29 17.82
CA PHE A 369 11.53 -25.00 18.36
C PHE A 369 10.32 -24.10 18.57
N GLY A 370 10.13 -23.65 19.80
CA GLY A 370 9.11 -22.66 20.13
C GLY A 370 9.57 -21.26 19.74
N PHE A 371 8.71 -20.51 19.07
CA PHE A 371 8.86 -19.06 18.92
C PHE A 371 7.54 -18.39 19.26
N SER A 372 7.60 -17.13 19.66
CA SER A 372 6.41 -16.33 19.92
C SER A 372 6.47 -15.10 19.06
N LYS A 373 5.38 -14.81 18.36
CA LYS A 373 5.18 -13.49 17.79
C LYS A 373 4.58 -12.62 18.89
N PRO A 374 5.32 -11.59 19.37
CA PRO A 374 4.69 -10.59 20.20
C PRO A 374 3.48 -10.08 19.43
N GLY A 375 2.34 -9.90 20.11
CA GLY A 375 1.39 -8.91 19.61
C GLY A 375 2.19 -7.64 19.33
N LEU A 376 1.96 -6.99 18.19
CA LEU A 376 2.67 -5.76 17.84
C LEU A 376 2.76 -4.90 19.11
N PRO A 377 3.96 -4.43 19.50
CA PRO A 377 4.02 -3.34 20.45
C PRO A 377 3.21 -2.24 19.79
N VAL A 378 2.06 -1.92 20.35
CA VAL A 378 1.33 -0.74 19.89
C VAL A 378 2.22 0.39 20.31
N GLU A 379 2.99 0.93 19.38
CA GLU A 379 3.36 2.33 19.49
C GLU A 379 2.03 3.07 19.56
N GLN A 380 1.63 3.42 20.78
CA GLN A 380 0.55 4.36 21.00
C GLN A 380 1.04 5.64 20.31
N PRO A 381 0.41 6.08 19.19
CA PRO A 381 0.71 7.40 18.68
C PRO A 381 0.42 8.36 19.84
N PRO A 382 1.24 9.41 20.06
CA PRO A 382 0.88 10.43 21.03
C PRO A 382 -0.56 10.89 20.74
N PRO A 383 -1.34 11.30 21.76
CA PRO A 383 -2.73 11.74 21.58
C PRO A 383 -2.81 12.70 20.39
N SER A 384 -3.37 12.23 19.28
CA SER A 384 -3.51 13.05 18.08
C SER A 384 -4.59 14.08 18.36
N ALA A 385 -4.38 15.32 17.92
CA ALA A 385 -5.28 16.47 18.10
C ALA A 385 -6.61 16.36 17.30
N GLY A 386 -7.08 15.15 17.02
CA GLY A 386 -8.19 14.87 16.12
C GLY A 386 -7.79 14.96 14.65
N LEU A 387 -8.07 13.92 13.88
CA LEU A 387 -7.96 13.95 12.42
C LEU A 387 -9.18 14.67 11.83
N VAL A 388 -8.99 15.54 10.83
CA VAL A 388 -10.09 16.03 9.98
C VAL A 388 -10.07 15.27 8.66
N LYS A 389 -11.17 14.62 8.30
CA LYS A 389 -11.27 13.81 7.07
C LYS A 389 -12.63 13.96 6.41
N THR A 390 -12.64 14.07 5.08
CA THR A 390 -13.87 14.01 4.27
C THR A 390 -13.93 12.69 3.50
N ILE A 391 -15.10 12.06 3.46
CA ILE A 391 -15.40 10.85 2.70
C ILE A 391 -16.67 11.03 1.87
N GLY A 392 -16.78 10.29 0.76
CA GLY A 392 -17.92 10.38 -0.15
C GLY A 392 -17.87 11.63 -1.04
N THR A 393 -18.96 11.84 -1.77
CA THR A 393 -19.17 12.96 -2.70
C THR A 393 -20.65 13.34 -2.69
N GLY A 394 -20.97 14.59 -3.00
CA GLY A 394 -22.36 15.07 -3.06
C GLY A 394 -22.53 16.40 -2.36
N SER A 395 -23.74 16.94 -2.44
CA SER A 395 -24.12 18.24 -1.89
C SER A 395 -24.35 18.21 -0.38
N ASP A 396 -24.86 17.10 0.14
CA ASP A 396 -25.18 16.93 1.56
C ASP A 396 -23.95 16.59 2.41
N SER A 397 -24.03 16.84 3.72
CA SER A 397 -22.95 16.54 4.66
C SER A 397 -23.45 16.17 6.04
N ILE A 398 -22.98 15.02 6.54
CA ILE A 398 -22.98 14.66 7.96
C ILE A 398 -21.60 14.98 8.53
N VAL A 399 -21.53 15.59 9.70
CA VAL A 399 -20.28 15.72 10.47
C VAL A 399 -20.37 14.78 11.66
N MET A 400 -19.43 13.85 11.73
CA MET A 400 -19.34 12.83 12.77
C MET A 400 -18.06 13.02 13.58
N LYS A 401 -18.19 13.15 14.90
CA LYS A 401 -17.05 13.14 15.81
C LYS A 401 -16.82 11.76 16.38
N VAL A 402 -15.59 11.27 16.25
CA VAL A 402 -15.22 9.90 16.62
C VAL A 402 -14.01 9.91 17.53
N SER A 403 -14.05 9.15 18.60
CA SER A 403 -12.89 8.91 19.46
C SER A 403 -12.77 7.42 19.81
N GLN A 404 -11.70 7.05 20.49
CA GLN A 404 -11.40 5.66 20.81
C GLN A 404 -10.71 5.49 22.17
N ASP A 405 -10.89 4.30 22.75
CA ASP A 405 -9.92 3.67 23.64
C ASP A 405 -9.05 2.74 22.77
N ALA A 406 -7.79 3.11 22.56
CA ALA A 406 -6.88 2.26 21.79
C ALA A 406 -6.37 1.10 22.66
N TYR A 407 -6.49 -0.13 22.16
CA TYR A 407 -5.94 -1.32 22.81
C TYR A 407 -5.57 -2.37 21.75
N ASN A 408 -4.31 -2.83 21.74
CA ASN A 408 -3.75 -3.70 20.70
C ASN A 408 -3.85 -3.13 19.26
N GLY A 409 -3.92 -1.79 19.14
CA GLY A 409 -4.13 -1.04 17.90
C GLY A 409 -5.32 -0.09 18.00
N ASN A 410 -5.54 0.70 16.94
CA ASN A 410 -6.67 1.63 16.85
C ASN A 410 -7.98 0.93 16.46
N CYS A 411 -9.09 1.59 16.74
CA CYS A 411 -10.42 1.19 16.26
C CYS A 411 -10.52 1.36 14.75
N GLN A 412 -11.05 0.34 14.07
CA GLN A 412 -11.44 0.38 12.68
C GLN A 412 -12.96 0.29 12.55
N TYR A 413 -13.54 1.10 11.68
CA TYR A 413 -14.97 1.16 11.47
C TYR A 413 -15.34 1.48 10.02
N ILE A 414 -16.59 1.18 9.66
CA ILE A 414 -17.17 1.45 8.34
C ILE A 414 -18.40 2.33 8.53
N VAL A 415 -18.60 3.27 7.60
CA VAL A 415 -19.77 4.15 7.56
C VAL A 415 -20.62 3.81 6.34
N SER A 416 -21.93 3.70 6.54
CA SER A 416 -22.90 3.52 5.45
C SER A 416 -24.08 4.47 5.65
N VAL A 417 -24.68 4.93 4.56
CA VAL A 417 -25.98 5.62 4.59
C VAL A 417 -26.97 4.83 3.74
N ASP A 418 -28.13 4.53 4.30
CA ASP A 418 -29.20 3.71 3.70
C ASP A 418 -28.69 2.36 3.16
N GLY A 419 -27.79 1.74 3.92
CA GLY A 419 -27.19 0.44 3.59
C GLY A 419 -26.07 0.49 2.54
N LYS A 420 -25.76 1.66 1.98
CA LYS A 420 -24.64 1.86 1.05
C LYS A 420 -23.42 2.39 1.79
N GLN A 421 -22.32 1.64 1.74
CA GLN A 421 -21.04 2.06 2.31
C GLN A 421 -20.52 3.34 1.64
N ILE A 422 -20.05 4.29 2.44
CA ILE A 422 -19.43 5.53 1.99
C ILE A 422 -17.94 5.47 2.31
N GLY A 423 -17.10 5.54 1.28
CA GLY A 423 -15.64 5.44 1.42
C GLY A 423 -15.12 4.04 1.76
N THR A 424 -13.88 3.97 2.23
CA THR A 424 -13.21 2.74 2.66
C THR A 424 -13.37 2.52 4.16
N THR A 425 -12.81 1.43 4.70
CA THR A 425 -12.59 1.28 6.14
C THR A 425 -11.82 2.50 6.69
N LEU A 426 -12.27 2.99 7.84
CA LEU A 426 -11.69 4.11 8.57
C LEU A 426 -10.99 3.61 9.83
N THR A 427 -9.99 4.36 10.28
CA THR A 427 -9.25 4.10 11.51
C THR A 427 -9.38 5.34 12.39
N ALA A 428 -9.86 5.17 13.62
CA ALA A 428 -9.89 6.26 14.60
C ALA A 428 -8.46 6.58 15.07
N SER A 429 -8.22 7.84 15.43
CA SER A 429 -6.96 8.30 15.99
C SER A 429 -7.11 9.11 17.28
N ALA A 430 -8.25 9.76 17.50
CA ALA A 430 -8.43 10.61 18.68
C ALA A 430 -8.70 9.82 19.97
N SER A 431 -8.07 10.27 21.07
CA SER A 431 -8.22 9.64 22.39
C SER A 431 -9.49 10.13 23.08
N HIS A 432 -10.38 9.19 23.44
CA HIS A 432 -11.62 9.49 24.17
C HIS A 432 -11.32 10.04 25.57
N ALA A 433 -10.37 9.40 26.29
CA ALA A 433 -9.95 9.84 27.62
C ALA A 433 -9.34 11.26 27.65
N ALA A 434 -8.82 11.73 26.51
CA ALA A 434 -8.30 13.09 26.37
C ALA A 434 -9.38 14.13 26.00
N GLY A 435 -10.65 13.71 25.80
CA GLY A 435 -11.71 14.56 25.31
C GLY A 435 -11.49 15.04 23.86
N ALA A 436 -10.70 14.32 23.07
CA ALA A 436 -10.41 14.65 21.68
C ALA A 436 -11.26 13.79 20.74
N SER A 437 -11.62 14.35 19.57
CA SER A 437 -12.34 13.62 18.53
C SER A 437 -11.75 13.86 17.14
N ASP A 438 -11.73 12.82 16.32
CA ASP A 438 -11.61 12.95 14.87
C ASP A 438 -12.90 13.57 14.32
N THR A 439 -12.79 14.49 13.37
CA THR A 439 -13.93 15.08 12.66
C THR A 439 -14.03 14.47 11.27
N ILE A 440 -15.06 13.68 11.05
CA ILE A 440 -15.32 12.98 9.78
C ILE A 440 -16.52 13.62 9.09
N THR A 441 -16.27 14.28 7.96
CA THR A 441 -17.30 14.80 7.07
C THR A 441 -17.72 13.72 6.07
N VAL A 442 -18.96 13.24 6.15
CA VAL A 442 -19.53 12.25 5.23
C VAL A 442 -20.40 12.98 4.21
N LYS A 443 -20.03 12.90 2.93
CA LYS A 443 -20.72 13.55 1.82
C LYS A 443 -21.62 12.57 1.06
N GLY A 444 -22.78 13.03 0.65
CA GLY A 444 -23.77 12.27 -0.11
C GLY A 444 -24.79 13.16 -0.81
N ASP A 445 -25.75 12.55 -1.49
CA ASP A 445 -26.95 13.19 -2.06
C ASP A 445 -28.15 12.32 -1.63
N TRP A 446 -28.75 12.64 -0.49
CA TRP A 446 -29.77 11.79 0.15
C TRP A 446 -31.19 12.29 -0.10
N GLY A 447 -31.35 13.61 -0.31
CA GLY A 447 -32.64 14.22 -0.65
C GLY A 447 -33.61 14.23 0.53
N ALA A 448 -34.83 14.73 0.30
CA ALA A 448 -35.82 14.86 1.37
C ALA A 448 -36.32 13.49 1.87
N GLY A 449 -36.47 13.37 3.18
CA GLY A 449 -37.01 12.18 3.84
C GLY A 449 -36.17 11.68 5.02
N ALA A 450 -36.54 10.50 5.50
CA ALA A 450 -35.87 9.83 6.61
C ALA A 450 -34.73 8.96 6.10
N HIS A 451 -33.56 9.11 6.72
CA HIS A 451 -32.34 8.40 6.34
C HIS A 451 -31.69 7.72 7.53
N LYS A 452 -30.84 6.74 7.22
CA LYS A 452 -30.16 5.92 8.21
C LYS A 452 -28.66 5.90 7.99
N LEU A 453 -27.92 6.52 8.91
CA LEU A 453 -26.47 6.36 9.03
C LEU A 453 -26.17 5.12 9.87
N THR A 454 -25.44 4.16 9.31
CA THR A 454 -24.93 3.01 10.05
C THR A 454 -23.43 3.16 10.24
N VAL A 455 -22.97 3.17 11.50
CA VAL A 455 -21.56 2.99 11.82
C VAL A 455 -21.35 1.58 12.31
N LYS A 456 -20.40 0.86 11.72
CA LYS A 456 -20.04 -0.50 12.11
C LYS A 456 -18.62 -0.56 12.63
N PHE A 457 -18.47 -0.85 13.93
CA PHE A 457 -17.18 -1.16 14.53
C PHE A 457 -16.77 -2.60 14.16
N ILE A 458 -15.55 -2.79 13.65
CA ILE A 458 -15.12 -4.06 13.03
C ILE A 458 -13.84 -4.66 13.61
N SER A 459 -13.20 -4.01 14.57
CA SER A 459 -11.88 -4.43 15.07
C SER A 459 -11.77 -4.43 16.59
N ASP A 460 -12.82 -4.82 17.30
CA ASP A 460 -12.82 -5.00 18.75
C ASP A 460 -11.69 -5.95 19.22
N ALA A 461 -11.12 -5.64 20.38
CA ALA A 461 -10.12 -6.43 21.07
C ALA A 461 -10.14 -6.07 22.57
N SER A 462 -10.13 -7.07 23.45
CA SER A 462 -10.11 -6.86 24.90
C SER A 462 -9.18 -7.84 25.62
N GLY A 463 -8.72 -7.47 26.80
CA GLY A 463 -7.86 -8.32 27.63
C GLY A 463 -7.54 -7.70 28.99
N PRO A 464 -6.72 -8.37 29.82
CA PRO A 464 -6.41 -7.90 31.18
C PRO A 464 -5.75 -6.51 31.25
N GLY A 465 -5.20 -6.02 30.14
CA GLY A 465 -4.52 -4.73 30.04
C GLY A 465 -5.35 -3.61 29.41
N GLY A 466 -6.62 -3.84 29.05
CA GLY A 466 -7.47 -2.83 28.43
C GLY A 466 -8.54 -3.40 27.51
N ASP A 467 -9.35 -2.50 26.97
CA ASP A 467 -10.47 -2.79 26.09
C ASP A 467 -10.49 -1.79 24.94
N ARG A 468 -10.74 -2.25 23.71
CA ARG A 468 -10.77 -1.38 22.53
C ARG A 468 -12.19 -0.95 22.24
N ASN A 469 -12.50 0.28 22.60
CA ASN A 469 -13.83 0.86 22.41
C ASN A 469 -13.81 1.96 21.35
N LEU A 470 -14.83 1.98 20.49
CA LEU A 470 -15.08 3.08 19.58
C LEU A 470 -16.21 3.94 20.13
N TYR A 471 -16.04 5.26 20.05
CA TYR A 471 -17.02 6.23 20.50
C TYR A 471 -17.47 7.09 19.33
N ILE A 472 -18.78 7.23 19.19
CA ILE A 472 -19.38 8.33 18.45
C ILE A 472 -19.72 9.37 19.50
N ASP A 473 -19.00 10.49 19.45
CA ASP A 473 -19.11 11.56 20.44
C ASP A 473 -20.21 12.56 20.05
N ASP A 474 -20.40 12.78 18.75
CA ASP A 474 -21.35 13.76 18.19
C ASP A 474 -21.66 13.43 16.73
N LEU A 475 -22.90 13.71 16.30
CA LEU A 475 -23.39 13.55 14.94
C LEU A 475 -24.30 14.71 14.58
N THR A 476 -23.94 15.44 13.53
CA THR A 476 -24.76 16.52 12.99
C THR A 476 -25.02 16.35 11.51
N TYR A 477 -26.22 16.72 11.06
CA TYR A 477 -26.63 16.78 9.66
C TYR A 477 -27.09 18.19 9.31
N LYS A 478 -26.40 18.84 8.34
CA LYS A 478 -26.67 20.25 7.95
C LYS A 478 -26.78 21.22 9.14
N GLY A 479 -26.01 20.96 10.21
CA GLY A 479 -25.96 21.75 11.43
C GLY A 479 -26.90 21.30 12.55
N ALA A 480 -27.89 20.44 12.27
CA ALA A 480 -28.79 19.88 13.28
C ALA A 480 -28.21 18.59 13.90
N SER A 481 -28.31 18.42 15.22
CA SER A 481 -27.96 17.16 15.88
C SER A 481 -28.86 16.01 15.42
N PHE A 482 -28.37 14.78 15.45
CA PHE A 482 -29.21 13.60 15.24
C PHE A 482 -30.13 13.35 16.46
N ALA A 483 -31.24 12.63 16.26
CA ALA A 483 -32.13 12.21 17.36
C ALA A 483 -31.43 11.32 18.40
N ARG A 484 -30.31 10.69 18.01
CA ARG A 484 -29.28 10.11 18.86
C ARG A 484 -27.94 10.47 18.23
N ASP A 485 -27.11 11.18 18.95
CA ASP A 485 -25.86 11.78 18.46
C ASP A 485 -24.61 11.05 18.95
N SER A 486 -24.75 10.19 19.97
CA SER A 486 -23.64 9.47 20.59
C SER A 486 -23.89 7.97 20.72
N HIS A 487 -22.81 7.20 20.75
CA HIS A 487 -22.84 5.77 21.01
C HIS A 487 -21.46 5.23 21.42
N THR A 488 -21.45 4.22 22.29
CA THR A 488 -20.25 3.47 22.64
C THR A 488 -20.32 2.05 22.10
N PHE A 489 -19.37 1.70 21.24
CA PHE A 489 -19.16 0.34 20.78
C PHE A 489 -18.13 -0.35 21.67
N LYS A 490 -18.60 -1.24 22.54
CA LYS A 490 -17.73 -2.09 23.37
C LYS A 490 -17.36 -3.43 22.74
N ILE A 491 -18.06 -3.78 21.67
CA ILE A 491 -17.82 -4.98 20.89
C ILE A 491 -18.10 -4.68 19.42
N ASN A 492 -17.60 -5.53 18.54
CA ASN A 492 -17.90 -5.44 17.11
C ASN A 492 -19.41 -5.44 16.85
N GLY A 493 -19.85 -4.49 16.03
CA GLY A 493 -21.27 -4.39 15.71
C GLY A 493 -21.63 -3.08 15.02
N PRO A 494 -22.79 -3.05 14.34
CA PRO A 494 -23.37 -1.84 13.82
C PRO A 494 -24.22 -1.13 14.88
N ASN A 495 -24.27 0.19 14.81
CA ASN A 495 -25.31 1.00 15.41
C ASN A 495 -25.89 1.94 14.35
N ASP A 496 -27.21 2.08 14.37
CA ASP A 496 -27.96 2.89 13.42
C ASP A 496 -28.34 4.23 14.05
N PHE A 497 -28.03 5.30 13.36
CA PHE A 497 -28.37 6.68 13.68
C PHE A 497 -29.32 7.19 12.60
N ARG A 498 -30.35 7.92 13.01
CA ARG A 498 -31.39 8.41 12.10
C ARG A 498 -31.31 9.93 12.00
N PHE A 499 -31.40 10.41 10.77
CA PHE A 499 -31.53 11.83 10.46
C PHE A 499 -32.63 12.02 9.43
N ASN A 500 -33.16 13.23 9.36
CA ASN A 500 -34.14 13.59 8.36
C ASN A 500 -33.68 14.83 7.61
N GLU A 501 -33.99 14.85 6.32
CA GLU A 501 -33.95 16.05 5.52
C GLU A 501 -35.37 16.52 5.25
N ALA A 502 -35.64 17.77 5.63
CA ALA A 502 -36.91 18.40 5.36
C ALA A 502 -37.09 18.66 3.85
N PRO A 503 -38.34 18.77 3.35
CA PRO A 503 -38.61 19.07 1.94
C PRO A 503 -37.89 20.32 1.41
N GLU A 504 -37.63 21.30 2.27
CA GLU A 504 -36.94 22.55 1.95
C GLU A 504 -35.41 22.41 1.94
N GLY A 505 -34.87 21.21 2.19
CA GLY A 505 -33.45 20.88 2.02
C GLY A 505 -32.56 21.15 3.24
N PHE A 506 -33.15 21.38 4.42
CA PHE A 506 -32.41 21.53 5.69
C PHE A 506 -32.48 20.25 6.54
N GLY A 507 -31.52 20.08 7.45
CA GLY A 507 -31.48 18.94 8.37
C GLY A 507 -32.40 19.15 9.57
N ALA A 508 -33.19 18.13 9.91
CA ALA A 508 -34.04 18.11 11.09
C ALA A 508 -33.65 16.94 12.02
N THR A 509 -33.48 17.25 13.31
CA THR A 509 -33.30 16.26 14.39
C THR A 509 -34.56 15.40 14.52
N TYR A 510 -35.72 16.07 14.55
CA TYR A 510 -37.03 15.45 14.64
C TYR A 510 -37.95 16.04 13.58
N VAL A 511 -38.87 15.22 13.08
CA VAL A 511 -39.95 15.67 12.20
C VAL A 511 -41.26 15.24 12.85
N GLY A 512 -42.11 16.21 13.16
CA GLY A 512 -43.45 15.98 13.67
C GLY A 512 -44.34 15.28 12.65
N THR A 513 -45.34 14.60 13.17
CA THR A 513 -46.35 13.86 12.42
C THR A 513 -47.67 14.61 12.44
N ALA A 514 -48.70 14.04 11.82
CA ALA A 514 -50.07 14.57 11.92
C ALA A 514 -50.73 14.29 13.28
N PHE A 515 -50.07 13.55 14.17
CA PHE A 515 -50.57 13.17 15.48
C PHE A 515 -49.89 13.98 16.59
N LYS A 516 -50.32 13.77 17.85
CA LYS A 516 -49.68 14.39 19.01
C LYS A 516 -48.30 13.78 19.21
N ASP A 517 -47.27 14.59 19.07
CA ASP A 517 -45.89 14.20 19.28
C ASP A 517 -45.32 14.76 20.59
N SER A 518 -44.29 14.09 21.12
CA SER A 518 -43.54 14.53 22.28
C SER A 518 -42.06 14.42 21.99
N PHE A 519 -41.37 15.56 21.93
CA PHE A 519 -39.95 15.66 21.62
C PHE A 519 -39.14 15.81 22.90
N ALA A 520 -38.30 14.82 23.18
CA ALA A 520 -37.45 14.82 24.37
C ALA A 520 -36.14 15.58 24.11
N ILE A 521 -35.89 16.62 24.90
CA ILE A 521 -34.73 17.50 24.82
C ILE A 521 -33.99 17.42 26.15
N ARG A 522 -32.71 17.06 26.11
CA ARG A 522 -31.89 16.90 27.30
C ARG A 522 -30.66 17.80 27.19
N GLU A 523 -30.14 18.22 28.31
CA GLU A 523 -28.83 18.88 28.40
C GLU A 523 -27.78 18.02 27.68
N GLY A 524 -26.98 18.65 26.82
CA GLY A 524 -25.95 18.00 26.02
C GLY A 524 -26.40 17.47 24.65
N HIS A 525 -27.67 17.61 24.24
CA HIS A 525 -28.14 17.25 22.89
C HIS A 525 -27.64 18.19 21.78
N GLY A 526 -27.00 19.30 22.14
CA GLY A 526 -26.52 20.32 21.22
C GLY A 526 -27.65 21.11 20.57
N HIS A 527 -27.61 21.20 19.24
CA HIS A 527 -28.56 21.99 18.46
C HIS A 527 -29.66 21.12 17.86
N VAL A 528 -30.81 21.11 18.50
CA VAL A 528 -31.97 20.32 18.07
C VAL A 528 -32.82 21.12 17.10
N VAL A 529 -33.09 20.56 15.92
CA VAL A 529 -34.02 21.14 14.94
C VAL A 529 -35.26 20.26 14.85
N ILE A 530 -36.43 20.86 15.07
CA ILE A 530 -37.72 20.18 14.97
C ILE A 530 -38.48 20.78 13.80
N ASP A 531 -38.75 19.95 12.80
CA ASP A 531 -39.65 20.27 11.70
C ASP A 531 -41.07 19.78 12.02
N ASN A 532 -42.10 20.40 11.43
CA ASN A 532 -43.52 20.06 11.60
C ASN A 532 -44.02 20.00 13.06
N PHE A 533 -43.52 20.87 13.94
CA PHE A 533 -44.05 21.00 15.31
C PHE A 533 -45.40 21.74 15.31
N THR A 534 -46.43 21.16 15.92
CA THR A 534 -47.77 21.75 16.03
C THR A 534 -48.02 22.33 17.44
N SER A 535 -47.91 23.66 17.56
CA SER A 535 -48.21 24.40 18.80
C SER A 535 -49.66 24.17 19.28
N GLY A 536 -49.82 23.89 20.57
CA GLY A 536 -51.08 23.51 21.23
C GLY A 536 -51.41 22.02 21.16
N VAL A 537 -50.65 21.24 20.38
CA VAL A 537 -50.87 19.80 20.16
C VAL A 537 -49.68 19.00 20.67
N ASP A 538 -48.48 19.35 20.20
CA ASP A 538 -47.23 18.66 20.49
C ASP A 538 -46.58 19.16 21.78
N LYS A 539 -45.64 18.38 22.31
CA LYS A 539 -44.93 18.67 23.56
C LYS A 539 -43.43 18.70 23.36
N LEU A 540 -42.78 19.67 24.00
CA LEU A 540 -41.34 19.74 24.22
C LEU A 540 -41.07 19.34 25.66
N GLN A 541 -40.36 18.23 25.86
CA GLN A 541 -40.01 17.74 27.18
C GLN A 541 -38.54 18.02 27.45
N PHE A 542 -38.27 19.06 28.23
CA PHE A 542 -36.94 19.49 28.65
C PHE A 542 -36.53 18.76 29.94
N THR A 543 -35.37 18.11 29.94
CA THR A 543 -34.77 17.48 31.12
C THR A 543 -33.38 18.07 31.35
N GLY A 544 -33.09 18.48 32.59
CA GLY A 544 -31.81 19.12 32.95
C GLY A 544 -31.75 20.63 32.72
N PHE A 545 -32.81 21.24 32.19
CA PHE A 545 -32.87 22.69 31.95
C PHE A 545 -33.72 23.42 32.99
N ALA A 546 -33.27 24.61 33.40
CA ALA A 546 -34.06 25.49 34.25
C ALA A 546 -35.05 26.33 33.42
N GLN A 547 -36.34 26.27 33.75
CA GLN A 547 -37.37 27.08 33.08
C GLN A 547 -37.08 28.59 33.16
N SER A 548 -36.47 29.08 34.25
CA SER A 548 -36.08 30.48 34.41
C SER A 548 -35.02 30.96 33.41
N GLY A 549 -34.21 30.03 32.89
CA GLY A 549 -33.18 30.29 31.88
C GLY A 549 -33.70 30.30 30.45
N LEU A 550 -34.95 29.88 30.20
CA LEU A 550 -35.49 29.79 28.84
C LEU A 550 -35.63 31.17 28.18
N ARG A 551 -35.18 31.28 26.94
CA ARG A 551 -35.34 32.43 26.04
C ARG A 551 -35.91 31.96 24.72
N THR A 552 -36.73 32.80 24.10
CA THR A 552 -37.29 32.55 22.77
C THR A 552 -37.05 33.74 21.86
N ALA A 553 -36.64 33.50 20.61
CA ALA A 553 -36.48 34.53 19.60
C ALA A 553 -36.92 34.02 18.24
N ALA A 554 -37.51 34.90 17.42
CA ALA A 554 -37.66 34.62 16.00
C ALA A 554 -36.27 34.43 15.37
N ALA A 555 -36.09 33.38 14.60
CA ALA A 555 -34.83 33.04 13.97
C ALA A 555 -35.06 32.53 12.55
N THR A 556 -33.99 32.49 11.76
CA THR A 556 -33.99 31.85 10.44
C THR A 556 -32.74 30.99 10.36
N GLU A 557 -32.92 29.71 10.06
CA GLU A 557 -31.84 28.73 9.97
C GLU A 557 -31.93 28.04 8.62
N ASN A 558 -30.81 28.01 7.88
CA ASN A 558 -30.73 27.44 6.54
C ASN A 558 -31.83 27.93 5.56
N GLY A 559 -32.27 29.19 5.71
CA GLY A 559 -33.31 29.81 4.88
C GLY A 559 -34.75 29.56 5.34
N VAL A 560 -34.95 28.80 6.42
CA VAL A 560 -36.27 28.52 6.99
C VAL A 560 -36.50 29.40 8.22
N SER A 561 -37.60 30.17 8.24
CA SER A 561 -37.99 30.97 9.39
C SER A 561 -38.63 30.11 10.48
N GLY A 562 -38.43 30.46 11.75
CA GLY A 562 -38.96 29.70 12.88
C GLY A 562 -38.68 30.36 14.23
N LEU A 563 -38.78 29.56 15.29
CA LEU A 563 -38.58 29.99 16.68
C LEU A 563 -37.36 29.29 17.26
N ARG A 564 -36.34 30.05 17.65
CA ARG A 564 -35.23 29.54 18.45
C ARG A 564 -35.59 29.61 19.93
N ILE A 565 -35.36 28.52 20.63
CA ILE A 565 -35.38 28.38 22.09
C ILE A 565 -33.93 28.17 22.54
N SER A 566 -33.50 28.93 23.53
CA SER A 566 -32.17 28.80 24.15
C SER A 566 -32.28 28.86 25.67
N PHE A 567 -31.24 28.42 26.37
CA PHE A 567 -31.16 28.43 27.82
C PHE A 567 -29.94 29.22 28.26
N ASP A 568 -30.11 30.14 29.22
CA ASP A 568 -29.00 30.93 29.75
C ASP A 568 -27.88 30.03 30.31
N GLY A 569 -26.64 30.27 29.87
CA GLY A 569 -25.46 29.54 30.34
C GLY A 569 -25.20 28.20 29.62
N GLU A 570 -26.14 27.74 28.79
CA GLU A 570 -26.03 26.47 28.05
C GLU A 570 -25.67 26.69 26.58
N SER A 571 -24.97 25.73 25.98
CA SER A 571 -24.75 25.71 24.53
C SER A 571 -25.90 25.06 23.75
N ASP A 572 -26.78 24.35 24.43
CA ASP A 572 -27.93 23.67 23.82
C ASP A 572 -28.98 24.66 23.31
N THR A 573 -29.55 24.36 22.14
CA THR A 573 -30.61 25.18 21.53
C THR A 573 -31.62 24.30 20.82
N VAL A 574 -32.86 24.77 20.72
CA VAL A 574 -33.92 24.14 19.92
C VAL A 574 -34.40 25.14 18.87
N PHE A 575 -34.47 24.74 17.61
CA PHE A 575 -35.13 25.51 16.56
C PHE A 575 -36.40 24.79 16.11
N LEU A 576 -37.53 25.46 16.23
CA LEU A 576 -38.82 25.01 15.71
C LEU A 576 -39.03 25.64 14.34
N ALA A 577 -38.87 24.86 13.27
CA ALA A 577 -39.04 25.34 11.92
C ALA A 577 -40.49 25.77 11.66
N GLN A 578 -40.68 26.87 10.94
CA GLN A 578 -41.97 27.40 10.48
C GLN A 578 -42.95 27.84 11.60
N ILE A 579 -42.51 27.83 12.86
CA ILE A 579 -43.32 28.24 14.01
C ILE A 579 -42.87 29.60 14.51
N GLY A 580 -43.83 30.53 14.67
CA GLY A 580 -43.56 31.86 15.23
C GLY A 580 -43.72 31.95 16.75
N LYS A 581 -44.40 30.99 17.38
CA LYS A 581 -44.67 30.95 18.83
C LYS A 581 -45.08 29.56 19.30
N VAL A 582 -44.56 29.14 20.46
CA VAL A 582 -44.97 27.92 21.18
C VAL A 582 -45.92 28.26 22.33
N ALA A 583 -46.92 27.40 22.61
CA ALA A 583 -47.78 27.60 23.78
C ALA A 583 -47.03 27.23 25.07
N ALA A 584 -47.24 28.00 26.15
CA ALA A 584 -46.58 27.72 27.42
C ALA A 584 -46.91 26.31 27.97
N SER A 585 -48.11 25.80 27.67
CA SER A 585 -48.57 24.45 28.01
C SER A 585 -47.87 23.33 27.24
N ASP A 586 -47.06 23.66 26.23
CA ASP A 586 -46.35 22.66 25.41
C ASP A 586 -44.93 22.42 25.91
N MET A 587 -44.40 23.30 26.75
CA MET A 587 -43.06 23.19 27.32
C MET A 587 -43.15 22.55 28.70
N LEU A 588 -42.71 21.30 28.79
CA LEU A 588 -42.67 20.51 30.00
C LEU A 588 -41.23 20.48 30.52
N PHE A 589 -41.05 20.78 31.80
CA PHE A 589 -39.75 20.73 32.47
C PHE A 589 -39.77 19.60 33.51
N ALA A 590 -38.76 18.74 33.47
CA ALA A 590 -38.60 17.58 34.34
C ALA A 590 -37.25 17.58 35.06
#